data_AF-A0A255ZF78-F1
#
_entry.id   AF-A0A255ZF78-F1
#
_cell.length_a   1.000
_cell.length_b   1.000
_cell.length_c   1.000
_cell.angle_alpha   90.00
_cell.angle_beta   90.00
_cell.angle_gamma   90.00
#
_symmetry.space_group_name_H-M   'P 1'
#
loop_
_entity.id
_entity.type
_entity.pdbx_description
1 polymer ?
#
loop_
_entity_poly.entity_id
_entity_poly.type
_entity_poly.pdbx_seq_one_letter_code
_entity_poly.pdbx_strand_id
1 'polypeptide(L)'
;MISRRHLVFIALASFVCIFIAAATAANGDYKAIAYDLSVGFIVSAIFYWMVVYLPESNRKKIIHSGLNEQYDSFRRSCISNFLILSSSQSYPHNDALLDQEEFKRYFKNKNEKGENRWDAVANGIQENEFYLREIVYELRMLNDEIRFVRSTLNIKDVEVYDFLGRLSREIARMESTTQDYDEIKSFCRFLWRIFTGWNWVSGYSKSNLIQEMLGRAK
;
A
#
# COMPACT_ATOMS: atom_id res chain seq x y z
N MET A 1 6.32 21.10 5.70
CA MET A 1 5.80 19.86 6.31
C MET A 1 6.76 19.40 7.40
N ILE A 2 6.34 19.48 8.65
CA ILE A 2 7.21 19.57 9.82
C ILE A 2 7.74 18.17 10.20
N SER A 3 9.07 18.02 10.24
CA SER A 3 9.76 16.76 10.57
C SER A 3 9.52 16.32 12.03
N ARG A 4 9.66 15.02 12.30
CA ARG A 4 9.56 14.43 13.66
C ARG A 4 10.46 15.14 14.69
N ARG A 5 11.56 15.76 14.23
CA ARG A 5 12.47 16.58 15.06
C ARG A 5 11.82 17.86 15.58
N HIS A 6 10.94 18.50 14.81
CA HIS A 6 10.22 19.68 15.24
C HIS A 6 9.09 19.35 16.24
N LEU A 7 8.45 18.18 16.13
CA LEU A 7 7.51 17.74 17.18
C LEU A 7 8.22 17.48 18.50
N VAL A 8 9.39 16.85 18.46
CA VAL A 8 10.25 16.68 19.64
C VAL A 8 10.69 18.04 20.19
N PHE A 9 11.03 18.99 19.31
CA PHE A 9 11.36 20.36 19.71
C PHE A 9 10.17 21.11 20.35
N ILE A 10 8.97 21.02 19.77
CA ILE A 10 7.74 21.60 20.33
C ILE A 10 7.42 20.96 21.68
N ALA A 11 7.54 19.63 21.82
CA ALA A 11 7.32 18.95 23.08
C ALA A 11 8.34 19.36 24.17
N LEU A 12 9.63 19.45 23.82
CA LEU A 12 10.69 19.92 24.70
C LEU A 12 10.48 21.38 25.11
N ALA A 13 10.17 22.26 24.15
CA ALA A 13 9.88 23.66 24.40
C ALA A 13 8.65 23.82 25.31
N SER A 14 7.59 23.04 25.09
CA SER A 14 6.41 23.04 25.96
C SER A 14 6.76 22.59 27.38
N PHE A 15 7.60 21.57 27.54
CA PHE A 15 8.05 21.10 28.85
C PHE A 15 8.88 22.17 29.59
N VAL A 16 9.77 22.85 28.88
CA VAL A 16 10.54 23.99 29.40
C VAL A 16 9.62 25.15 29.79
N CYS A 17 8.62 25.48 28.97
CA CYS A 17 7.63 26.51 29.29
C CYS A 17 6.77 26.14 30.50
N ILE A 18 6.40 24.86 30.67
CA ILE A 18 5.69 24.38 31.88
C ILE A 18 6.57 24.57 33.12
N PHE A 19 7.86 24.24 33.03
CA PHE A 19 8.80 24.41 34.13
C PHE A 19 9.02 25.89 34.49
N ILE A 20 9.17 26.77 33.49
CA ILE A 20 9.29 28.22 33.69
C ILE A 20 8.01 28.76 34.32
N ALA A 21 6.82 28.43 33.80
CA ALA A 21 5.55 28.87 34.35
C ALA A 21 5.36 28.42 35.81
N ALA A 22 5.75 27.19 36.15
CA ALA A 22 5.70 26.68 37.52
C ALA A 22 6.70 27.41 38.45
N ALA A 23 7.90 27.73 37.97
CA ALA A 23 8.94 28.41 38.73
C ALA A 23 8.69 29.92 38.91
N THR A 24 7.99 30.56 37.97
CA THR A 24 7.71 32.01 37.97
C THR A 24 6.38 32.38 38.62
N ALA A 25 5.56 31.39 39.02
CA ALA A 25 4.27 31.59 39.67
C ALA A 25 4.34 32.37 41.01
N ALA A 26 5.54 32.51 41.61
CA ALA A 26 5.77 33.27 42.84
C ALA A 26 6.44 34.64 42.58
N ASN A 27 5.58 35.65 42.41
CA ASN A 27 5.72 37.11 42.54
C ASN A 27 7.03 37.83 42.11
N GLY A 28 6.87 38.70 41.11
CA GLY A 28 7.79 39.74 40.60
C GLY A 28 7.36 40.20 39.20
N ASP A 29 7.37 41.50 38.87
CA ASP A 29 6.78 42.05 37.63
C ASP A 29 7.28 41.38 36.33
N TYR A 30 8.57 41.04 36.26
CA TYR A 30 9.17 40.35 35.11
C TYR A 30 8.80 38.86 35.04
N LYS A 31 8.46 38.24 36.17
CA LYS A 31 8.04 36.83 36.26
C LYS A 31 6.63 36.63 35.74
N ALA A 32 5.75 37.63 35.89
CA ALA A 32 4.40 37.61 35.34
C ALA A 32 4.42 37.59 33.79
N ILE A 33 5.28 38.41 33.17
CA ILE A 33 5.46 38.43 31.72
C ILE A 33 5.96 37.06 31.21
N ALA A 34 6.95 36.48 31.89
CA ALA A 34 7.48 35.16 31.54
C ALA A 34 6.42 34.05 31.69
N TYR A 35 5.56 34.15 32.70
CA TYR A 35 4.44 33.25 32.91
C TYR A 35 3.42 33.35 31.76
N ASP A 36 2.96 34.56 31.43
CA ASP A 36 1.96 34.77 30.36
C ASP A 36 2.47 34.30 28.99
N LEU A 37 3.75 34.57 28.68
CA LEU A 37 4.36 34.10 27.44
C LEU A 37 4.46 32.57 27.39
N SER A 38 4.79 31.94 28.51
CA SER A 38 4.89 30.48 28.62
C SER A 38 3.53 29.80 28.47
N VAL A 39 2.49 30.35 29.12
CA VAL A 39 1.12 29.86 28.99
C VAL A 39 0.61 30.02 27.55
N GLY A 40 0.85 31.19 26.93
CA GLY A 40 0.49 31.42 25.53
C GLY A 40 1.16 30.44 24.57
N PHE A 41 2.43 30.09 24.82
CA PHE A 41 3.13 29.07 24.03
C PHE A 41 2.53 27.68 24.21
N ILE A 42 2.27 27.26 25.45
CA ILE A 42 1.69 25.94 25.75
C ILE A 42 0.32 25.78 25.10
N VAL A 43 -0.55 26.79 25.24
CA VAL A 43 -1.88 26.80 24.62
C VAL A 43 -1.74 26.69 23.10
N SER A 44 -0.86 27.48 22.49
CA SER A 44 -0.60 27.42 21.04
C SER A 44 -0.10 26.05 20.59
N ALA A 45 0.79 25.42 21.37
CA ALA A 45 1.31 24.09 21.08
C ALA A 45 0.22 23.00 21.17
N ILE A 46 -0.66 23.08 22.17
CA ILE A 46 -1.81 22.17 22.31
C ILE A 46 -2.76 22.34 21.12
N PHE A 47 -3.10 23.58 20.76
CA PHE A 47 -3.95 23.86 19.60
C PHE A 47 -3.33 23.32 18.31
N TYR A 48 -2.04 23.53 18.09
CA TYR A 48 -1.35 22.95 16.93
C TYR A 48 -1.43 21.42 16.91
N TRP A 49 -1.16 20.77 18.05
CA TRP A 49 -1.24 19.31 18.13
C TRP A 49 -2.65 18.82 17.78
N MET A 50 -3.68 19.43 18.39
CA MET A 50 -5.06 19.01 18.26
C MET A 50 -5.64 19.30 16.86
N VAL A 51 -5.35 20.48 16.30
CA VAL A 51 -5.98 20.97 15.06
C VAL A 51 -5.21 20.57 13.80
N VAL A 52 -3.88 20.41 13.89
CA VAL A 52 -3.04 20.14 12.72
C VAL A 52 -2.48 18.73 12.77
N TYR A 53 -1.71 18.40 13.82
CA TYR A 53 -0.93 17.17 13.83
C TYR A 53 -1.79 15.91 13.94
N LEU A 54 -2.73 15.88 14.87
CA LEU A 54 -3.63 14.74 15.10
C LEU A 54 -4.46 14.39 13.85
N PRO A 55 -5.20 15.32 13.22
CA PRO A 55 -5.98 15.00 12.03
C PRO A 55 -5.09 14.62 10.85
N GLU A 56 -3.93 15.27 10.66
CA GLU A 56 -3.01 14.91 9.58
C GLU A 56 -2.44 13.49 9.75
N SER A 57 -2.06 13.12 10.99
CA SER A 57 -1.57 11.77 11.29
C SER A 57 -2.65 10.71 11.05
N ASN A 58 -3.88 10.96 11.50
CA ASN A 58 -5.00 10.04 11.29
C ASN A 58 -5.33 9.88 9.80
N ARG A 59 -5.36 11.00 9.06
CA ARG A 59 -5.59 10.99 7.60
C ARG A 59 -4.56 10.13 6.88
N LYS A 60 -3.26 10.29 7.19
CA LYS A 60 -2.20 9.45 6.58
C LYS A 60 -2.38 7.98 6.88
N LYS A 61 -2.72 7.64 8.13
CA LYS A 61 -2.96 6.25 8.55
C LYS A 61 -4.13 5.63 7.77
N ILE A 62 -5.22 6.37 7.58
CA ILE A 62 -6.40 5.91 6.84
C ILE A 62 -6.04 5.64 5.37
N ILE A 63 -5.37 6.58 4.71
CA ILE A 63 -4.95 6.42 3.29
C ILE A 63 -3.98 5.24 3.14
N HIS A 64 -3.04 5.09 4.07
CA HIS A 64 -2.10 3.96 4.07
C HIS A 64 -2.78 2.61 4.28
N SER A 65 -3.76 2.53 5.19
CA SER A 65 -4.58 1.33 5.40
C SER A 65 -5.37 0.98 4.15
N GLY A 66 -6.02 1.98 3.54
CA GLY A 66 -6.82 1.83 2.32
C GLY A 66 -6.02 1.21 1.17
N LEU A 67 -4.79 1.67 0.93
CA LEU A 67 -3.93 1.09 -0.10
C LEU A 67 -3.56 -0.38 0.17
N ASN A 68 -3.31 -0.75 1.43
CA ASN A 68 -3.02 -2.15 1.77
C ASN A 68 -4.27 -3.02 1.61
N GLU A 69 -5.41 -2.55 2.09
CA GLU A 69 -6.70 -3.23 1.95
C GLU A 69 -7.07 -3.42 0.47
N GLN A 70 -6.85 -2.40 -0.36
CA GLN A 70 -7.09 -2.47 -1.80
C GLN A 70 -6.17 -3.49 -2.49
N TYR A 71 -4.90 -3.56 -2.10
CA TYR A 71 -3.97 -4.55 -2.64
C TYR A 71 -4.37 -5.97 -2.23
N ASP A 72 -4.76 -6.20 -0.98
CA ASP A 72 -5.23 -7.51 -0.52
C ASP A 72 -6.54 -7.90 -1.20
N SER A 73 -7.47 -6.96 -1.38
CA SER A 73 -8.73 -7.16 -2.12
C SER A 73 -8.45 -7.59 -3.56
N PHE A 74 -7.61 -6.83 -4.28
CA PHE A 74 -7.17 -7.17 -5.64
C PHE A 74 -6.63 -8.60 -5.72
N ARG A 75 -5.77 -9.00 -4.77
CA ARG A 75 -5.18 -10.34 -4.75
C ARG A 75 -6.23 -11.43 -4.57
N ARG A 76 -7.15 -11.24 -3.62
CA ARG A 76 -8.23 -12.18 -3.31
C ARG A 76 -9.16 -12.36 -4.52
N SER A 77 -9.59 -11.26 -5.14
CA SER A 77 -10.43 -11.30 -6.35
C SER A 77 -9.75 -12.03 -7.49
N CYS A 78 -8.48 -11.72 -7.77
CA CYS A 78 -7.72 -12.41 -8.80
C CYS A 78 -7.55 -13.91 -8.52
N ILE A 79 -7.22 -14.30 -7.29
CA ILE A 79 -7.09 -15.71 -6.90
C ILE A 79 -8.40 -16.46 -7.13
N SER A 80 -9.54 -15.86 -6.76
CA SER A 80 -10.86 -16.44 -7.01
C SER A 80 -11.08 -16.70 -8.51
N ASN A 81 -10.80 -15.70 -9.35
CA ASN A 81 -10.88 -15.84 -10.81
C ASN A 81 -9.93 -16.94 -11.33
N PHE A 82 -8.69 -16.99 -10.85
CA PHE A 82 -7.73 -18.01 -11.27
C PHE A 82 -8.17 -19.43 -10.90
N LEU A 83 -8.75 -19.63 -9.72
CA LEU A 83 -9.27 -20.93 -9.31
C LEU A 83 -10.45 -21.39 -10.16
N ILE A 84 -11.31 -20.45 -10.56
CA ILE A 84 -12.42 -20.75 -11.49
C ILE A 84 -11.88 -21.17 -12.85
N LEU A 85 -10.96 -20.38 -13.41
CA LEU A 85 -10.37 -20.62 -14.72
C LEU A 85 -9.54 -21.92 -14.75
N SER A 86 -8.85 -22.26 -13.66
CA SER A 86 -8.06 -23.50 -13.57
C SER A 86 -8.90 -24.74 -13.24
N SER A 87 -10.24 -24.66 -13.25
CA SER A 87 -11.15 -25.75 -12.83
C SER A 87 -10.79 -26.29 -11.43
N SER A 88 -10.53 -25.39 -10.48
CA SER A 88 -10.03 -25.72 -9.14
C SER A 88 -10.85 -25.05 -8.02
N GLN A 89 -12.15 -24.83 -8.25
CA GLN A 89 -13.04 -24.16 -7.28
C GLN A 89 -13.17 -24.93 -5.95
N SER A 90 -12.86 -26.23 -5.95
CA SER A 90 -12.90 -27.12 -4.79
C SER A 90 -11.75 -26.87 -3.79
N TYR A 91 -10.79 -26.00 -4.10
CA TYR A 91 -9.66 -25.73 -3.20
C TYR A 91 -10.12 -24.98 -1.94
N PRO A 92 -9.97 -25.55 -0.74
CA PRO A 92 -10.57 -24.99 0.49
C PRO A 92 -9.75 -23.86 1.12
N HIS A 93 -8.51 -23.61 0.66
CA HIS A 93 -7.55 -22.73 1.31
C HIS A 93 -7.23 -21.48 0.48
N ASN A 94 -8.23 -20.78 -0.04
CA ASN A 94 -8.04 -19.60 -0.90
C ASN A 94 -7.13 -18.54 -0.26
N ASP A 95 -7.22 -18.36 1.06
CA ASP A 95 -6.37 -17.43 1.81
C ASP A 95 -4.90 -17.85 1.85
N ALA A 96 -4.60 -19.15 1.79
CA ALA A 96 -3.23 -19.64 1.76
C ALA A 96 -2.53 -19.23 0.44
N LEU A 97 -3.27 -19.06 -0.66
CA LEU A 97 -2.73 -18.58 -1.94
C LEU A 97 -2.35 -17.09 -1.92
N LEU A 98 -2.63 -16.37 -0.82
CA LEU A 98 -2.05 -15.05 -0.58
C LEU A 98 -0.58 -15.13 -0.15
N ASP A 99 -0.09 -16.31 0.22
CA ASP A 99 1.35 -16.54 0.34
C ASP A 99 1.96 -16.78 -1.05
N GLN A 100 3.11 -16.15 -1.32
CA GLN A 100 3.75 -16.21 -2.63
C GLN A 100 4.29 -17.62 -2.95
N GLU A 101 4.79 -18.33 -1.94
CA GLU A 101 5.32 -19.68 -2.11
C GLU A 101 4.19 -20.69 -2.32
N GLU A 102 3.11 -20.57 -1.55
CA GLU A 102 1.90 -21.36 -1.72
C GLU A 102 1.29 -21.17 -3.11
N PHE A 103 1.10 -19.92 -3.54
CA PHE A 103 0.58 -19.59 -4.87
C PHE A 103 1.42 -20.24 -5.97
N LYS A 104 2.75 -20.04 -5.91
CA LYS A 104 3.68 -20.61 -6.88
C LYS A 104 3.62 -22.13 -6.88
N ARG A 105 3.64 -22.77 -5.71
CA ARG A 105 3.57 -24.23 -5.58
C ARG A 105 2.28 -24.75 -6.20
N TYR A 106 1.16 -24.12 -5.88
CA TYR A 106 -0.16 -24.55 -6.31
C TYR A 106 -0.35 -24.42 -7.83
N PHE A 107 -0.08 -23.24 -8.40
CA PHE A 107 -0.30 -22.97 -9.82
C PHE A 107 0.75 -23.57 -10.76
N LYS A 108 1.92 -23.98 -10.26
CA LYS A 108 2.88 -24.78 -11.04
C LYS A 108 2.45 -26.24 -11.23
N ASN A 109 1.54 -26.73 -10.40
CA ASN A 109 1.08 -28.11 -10.47
C ASN A 109 -0.07 -28.27 -11.46
N LYS A 110 -0.35 -29.52 -11.82
CA LYS A 110 -1.44 -29.88 -12.73
C LYS A 110 -2.80 -29.81 -12.03
N ASN A 111 -3.84 -29.38 -12.77
CA ASN A 111 -5.24 -29.46 -12.35
C ASN A 111 -5.77 -30.90 -12.45
N GLU A 112 -7.04 -31.10 -12.09
CA GLU A 112 -7.71 -32.41 -12.15
C GLU A 112 -7.76 -33.01 -13.57
N LYS A 113 -7.67 -32.15 -14.60
CA LYS A 113 -7.64 -32.52 -16.02
C LYS A 113 -6.22 -32.85 -16.52
N GLY A 114 -5.20 -32.77 -15.67
CA GLY A 114 -3.81 -33.06 -16.03
C GLY A 114 -3.07 -31.92 -16.75
N GLU A 115 -3.70 -30.76 -16.93
CA GLU A 115 -3.12 -29.55 -17.51
C GLU A 115 -2.44 -28.71 -16.42
N ASN A 116 -1.37 -27.97 -16.76
CA ASN A 116 -0.79 -27.01 -15.82
C ASN A 116 -1.84 -25.96 -15.41
N ARG A 117 -2.03 -25.72 -14.10
CA ARG A 117 -3.07 -24.78 -13.63
C ARG A 117 -2.88 -23.37 -14.16
N TRP A 118 -1.64 -22.89 -14.28
CA TRP A 118 -1.37 -21.55 -14.79
C TRP A 118 -1.62 -21.43 -16.29
N ASP A 119 -1.29 -22.47 -17.05
CA ASP A 119 -1.61 -22.51 -18.49
C ASP A 119 -3.14 -22.55 -18.68
N ALA A 120 -3.87 -23.32 -17.84
CA ALA A 120 -5.33 -23.33 -17.83
C ALA A 120 -5.93 -21.95 -17.52
N VAL A 121 -5.31 -21.17 -16.62
CA VAL A 121 -5.70 -19.77 -16.37
C VAL A 121 -5.51 -18.93 -17.62
N ALA A 122 -4.34 -19.01 -18.27
CA ALA A 122 -4.06 -18.24 -19.48
C ALA A 122 -5.06 -18.56 -20.60
N ASN A 123 -5.29 -19.86 -20.86
CA ASN A 123 -6.27 -20.33 -21.84
C ASN A 123 -7.68 -19.83 -21.48
N GLY A 124 -8.06 -19.91 -20.20
CA GLY A 124 -9.37 -19.45 -19.74
C GLY A 124 -9.60 -17.94 -19.86
N ILE A 125 -8.56 -17.11 -19.64
CA ILE A 125 -8.63 -15.66 -19.89
C ILE A 125 -8.74 -15.40 -21.39
N GLN A 126 -7.98 -16.12 -22.21
CA GLN A 126 -7.99 -15.96 -23.66
C GLN A 126 -9.35 -16.33 -24.26
N GLU A 127 -9.95 -17.42 -23.82
CA GLU A 127 -11.24 -17.92 -24.34
C GLU A 127 -12.43 -17.10 -23.82
N ASN A 128 -12.30 -16.42 -22.67
CA ASN A 128 -13.41 -15.73 -22.03
C ASN A 128 -13.08 -14.30 -21.60
N GLU A 129 -13.52 -13.34 -22.42
CA GLU A 129 -13.32 -11.90 -22.23
C GLU A 129 -13.85 -11.40 -20.88
N PHE A 130 -14.88 -12.04 -20.33
CA PHE A 130 -15.43 -11.66 -19.03
C PHE A 130 -14.35 -11.66 -17.95
N TYR A 131 -13.58 -12.74 -17.83
CA TYR A 131 -12.54 -12.84 -16.79
C TYR A 131 -11.36 -11.89 -17.06
N LEU A 132 -11.03 -11.63 -18.33
CA LEU A 132 -10.05 -10.60 -18.67
C LEU A 132 -10.52 -9.23 -18.14
N ARG A 133 -11.78 -8.85 -18.40
CA ARG A 133 -12.35 -7.58 -17.93
C ARG A 133 -12.41 -7.49 -16.42
N GLU A 134 -12.76 -8.56 -15.72
CA GLU A 134 -12.78 -8.61 -14.25
C GLU A 134 -11.38 -8.38 -13.66
N ILE A 135 -10.35 -9.07 -14.16
CA ILE A 135 -8.98 -8.89 -13.66
C ILE A 135 -8.46 -7.49 -14.00
N VAL A 136 -8.77 -6.98 -15.20
CA VAL A 136 -8.41 -5.60 -15.59
C VAL A 136 -9.12 -4.57 -14.70
N TYR A 137 -10.38 -4.81 -14.32
CA TYR A 137 -11.10 -3.96 -13.38
C TYR A 137 -10.42 -3.91 -12.01
N GLU A 138 -10.04 -5.07 -11.46
CA GLU A 138 -9.33 -5.15 -10.18
C GLU A 138 -7.97 -4.44 -10.23
N LEU A 139 -7.26 -4.58 -11.36
CA LEU A 139 -6.02 -3.83 -11.61
C LEU A 139 -6.25 -2.32 -11.66
N ARG A 140 -7.33 -1.86 -12.31
CA ARG A 140 -7.70 -0.43 -12.35
C ARG A 140 -7.97 0.14 -10.97
N MET A 141 -8.74 -0.58 -10.15
CA MET A 141 -9.02 -0.15 -8.77
C MET A 141 -7.74 -0.02 -7.94
N LEU A 142 -6.83 -0.99 -8.06
CA LEU A 142 -5.50 -0.88 -7.44
C LEU A 142 -4.69 0.32 -7.98
N ASN A 143 -4.73 0.57 -9.30
CA ASN A 143 -4.00 1.67 -9.92
C ASN A 143 -4.50 3.04 -9.45
N ASP A 144 -5.82 3.19 -9.33
CA ASP A 144 -6.45 4.43 -8.88
C ASP A 144 -6.08 4.73 -7.43
N GLU A 145 -6.07 3.72 -6.56
CA GLU A 145 -5.62 3.88 -5.17
C GLU A 145 -4.12 4.22 -5.10
N ILE A 146 -3.27 3.57 -5.92
CA ILE A 146 -1.84 3.93 -6.03
C ILE A 146 -1.68 5.41 -6.44
N ARG A 147 -2.44 5.86 -7.45
CA ARG A 147 -2.39 7.26 -7.91
C ARG A 147 -2.88 8.23 -6.86
N PHE A 148 -3.95 7.88 -6.14
CA PHE A 148 -4.48 8.66 -5.03
C PHE A 148 -3.46 8.79 -3.91
N VAL A 149 -2.84 7.70 -3.48
CA VAL A 149 -1.80 7.74 -2.43
C VAL A 149 -0.60 8.57 -2.86
N ARG A 150 -0.11 8.41 -4.09
CA ARG A 150 1.04 9.18 -4.61
C ARG A 150 0.77 10.67 -4.74
N SER A 151 -0.47 11.08 -5.03
CA SER A 151 -0.84 12.50 -5.13
C SER A 151 -1.18 13.13 -3.77
N THR A 152 -1.66 12.31 -2.82
CA THR A 152 -2.20 12.78 -1.55
C THR A 152 -1.17 12.74 -0.43
N LEU A 153 -0.31 11.71 -0.40
CA LEU A 153 0.74 11.56 0.60
C LEU A 153 2.06 12.12 0.09
N ASN A 154 2.76 12.83 0.97
CA ASN A 154 4.16 13.20 0.73
C ASN A 154 5.08 12.02 1.09
N ILE A 155 5.17 11.05 0.18
CA ILE A 155 6.04 9.88 0.32
C ILE A 155 7.50 10.35 0.27
N LYS A 156 8.19 10.29 1.41
CA LYS A 156 9.59 10.75 1.52
C LYS A 156 10.61 9.76 0.98
N ASP A 157 10.22 8.50 0.92
CA ASP A 157 11.04 7.42 0.42
C ASP A 157 11.00 7.40 -1.11
N VAL A 158 12.08 7.87 -1.74
CA VAL A 158 12.20 7.98 -3.21
C VAL A 158 12.05 6.61 -3.87
N GLU A 159 12.56 5.55 -3.25
CA GLU A 159 12.47 4.20 -3.78
C GLU A 159 11.01 3.74 -3.86
N VAL A 160 10.22 3.99 -2.81
CA VAL A 160 8.80 3.68 -2.75
C VAL A 160 8.02 4.51 -3.77
N TYR A 161 8.30 5.82 -3.84
CA TYR A 161 7.63 6.70 -4.80
C TYR A 161 7.83 6.25 -6.24
N ASP A 162 9.07 5.91 -6.60
CA ASP A 162 9.43 5.43 -7.94
C ASP A 162 8.86 4.04 -8.22
N PHE A 163 8.88 3.15 -7.23
CA PHE A 163 8.28 1.82 -7.33
C PHE A 163 6.79 1.90 -7.66
N LEU A 164 6.02 2.67 -6.88
CA LEU A 164 4.60 2.86 -7.11
C LEU A 164 4.32 3.54 -8.47
N GLY A 165 5.18 4.47 -8.89
CA GLY A 165 5.09 5.09 -10.21
C GLY A 165 5.38 4.14 -11.37
N ARG A 166 6.30 3.18 -11.21
CA ARG A 166 6.54 2.11 -12.18
C ARG A 166 5.35 1.14 -12.21
N LEU A 167 4.90 0.68 -11.05
CA LEU A 167 3.77 -0.25 -10.94
C LEU A 167 2.51 0.35 -11.57
N SER A 168 2.19 1.62 -11.30
CA SER A 168 1.04 2.31 -11.88
C SER A 168 1.09 2.38 -13.42
N ARG A 169 2.27 2.61 -14.00
CA ARG A 169 2.45 2.62 -15.47
C ARG A 169 2.32 1.23 -16.07
N GLU A 170 2.87 0.22 -15.40
CA GLU A 170 2.74 -1.17 -15.85
C GLU A 170 1.29 -1.63 -15.81
N ILE A 171 0.55 -1.31 -14.73
CA ILE A 171 -0.88 -1.58 -14.66
C ILE A 171 -1.63 -0.87 -15.78
N ALA A 172 -1.39 0.44 -15.98
CA ALA A 172 -2.04 1.20 -17.05
C ALA A 172 -1.82 0.60 -18.45
N ARG A 173 -0.66 -0.01 -18.69
CA ARG A 173 -0.39 -0.75 -19.93
C ARG A 173 -1.21 -2.03 -20.04
N MET A 174 -1.44 -2.73 -18.94
CA MET A 174 -2.25 -3.95 -18.93
C MET A 174 -3.74 -3.68 -19.18
N GLU A 175 -4.22 -2.46 -18.95
CA GLU A 175 -5.62 -2.09 -19.17
C GLU A 175 -6.05 -2.14 -20.64
N SER A 176 -5.11 -2.09 -21.59
CA SER A 176 -5.36 -2.20 -23.02
C SER A 176 -5.18 -3.62 -23.55
N THR A 177 -5.04 -4.63 -22.68
CA THR A 177 -4.89 -6.03 -23.08
C THR A 177 -6.16 -6.52 -23.76
N THR A 178 -6.01 -7.16 -24.92
CA THR A 178 -7.04 -7.85 -25.69
C THR A 178 -6.86 -9.37 -25.58
N GLN A 179 -7.79 -10.15 -26.14
CA GLN A 179 -7.73 -11.62 -26.15
C GLN A 179 -6.70 -12.19 -27.14
N ASP A 180 -5.84 -11.36 -27.73
CA ASP A 180 -4.74 -11.85 -28.57
C ASP A 180 -3.76 -12.71 -27.75
N TYR A 181 -3.27 -13.79 -28.34
CA TYR A 181 -2.43 -14.78 -27.67
C TYR A 181 -1.17 -14.15 -27.04
N ASP A 182 -0.48 -13.26 -27.77
CA ASP A 182 0.75 -12.66 -27.28
C ASP A 182 0.46 -11.62 -26.18
N GLU A 183 -0.66 -10.92 -26.26
CA GLU A 183 -1.11 -9.99 -25.24
C GLU A 183 -1.50 -10.71 -23.95
N ILE A 184 -2.29 -11.78 -24.02
CA ILE A 184 -2.63 -12.61 -22.86
C ILE A 184 -1.39 -13.21 -22.22
N LYS A 185 -0.44 -13.71 -23.01
CA LYS A 185 0.83 -14.23 -22.49
C LYS A 185 1.62 -13.17 -21.74
N SER A 186 1.68 -11.94 -22.26
CA SER A 186 2.31 -10.81 -21.56
C SER A 186 1.57 -10.45 -20.27
N PHE A 187 0.24 -10.42 -20.32
CA PHE A 187 -0.63 -10.13 -19.17
C PHE A 187 -0.48 -11.17 -18.05
N CYS A 188 -0.53 -12.45 -18.38
CA CYS A 188 -0.28 -13.53 -17.43
C CYS A 188 1.14 -13.46 -16.87
N ARG A 189 2.16 -13.13 -17.67
CA ARG A 189 3.52 -12.94 -17.13
C ARG A 189 3.58 -11.79 -16.12
N PHE A 190 2.84 -10.71 -16.38
CA PHE A 190 2.72 -9.59 -15.45
C PHE A 190 2.05 -10.01 -14.13
N LEU A 191 0.90 -10.69 -14.19
CA LEU A 191 0.21 -11.22 -13.01
C LEU A 191 1.10 -12.18 -12.24
N TRP A 192 1.76 -13.12 -12.93
CA TRP A 192 2.67 -14.08 -12.31
C TRP A 192 3.77 -13.38 -11.50
N ARG A 193 4.37 -12.30 -12.03
CA ARG A 193 5.35 -11.49 -11.30
C ARG A 193 4.76 -10.84 -10.04
N ILE A 194 3.54 -10.33 -10.10
CA ILE A 194 2.86 -9.73 -8.94
C ILE A 194 2.66 -10.78 -7.82
N PHE A 195 2.15 -11.96 -8.18
CA PHE A 195 1.79 -12.97 -7.19
C PHE A 195 2.98 -13.78 -6.66
N THR A 196 4.06 -13.88 -7.43
CA THR A 196 5.23 -14.71 -7.05
C THR A 196 6.50 -13.90 -6.75
N GLY A 197 6.50 -12.59 -7.00
CA GLY A 197 7.69 -11.75 -6.86
C GLY A 197 8.80 -12.10 -7.87
N TRP A 198 8.44 -12.72 -9.01
CA TRP A 198 9.42 -13.15 -10.01
C TRP A 198 9.99 -12.00 -10.84
N ASN A 199 11.31 -11.91 -10.91
CA ASN A 199 12.05 -10.99 -11.78
C ASN A 199 13.05 -11.77 -12.64
N TRP A 200 13.28 -11.31 -13.86
CA TRP A 200 14.27 -11.87 -14.79
C TRP A 200 15.71 -11.83 -14.26
N VAL A 201 16.06 -10.81 -13.46
CA VAL A 201 17.44 -10.62 -12.97
C VAL A 201 17.71 -11.43 -11.71
N SER A 202 16.78 -11.40 -10.74
CA SER A 202 16.98 -11.97 -9.40
C SER A 202 16.19 -13.25 -9.14
N GLY A 203 15.40 -13.73 -10.10
CA GLY A 203 14.50 -14.86 -9.91
C GLY A 203 13.35 -14.52 -8.96
N TYR A 204 12.92 -15.48 -8.13
CA TYR A 204 11.84 -15.28 -7.16
C TYR A 204 12.34 -14.54 -5.92
N SER A 205 11.67 -13.45 -5.56
CA SER A 205 11.87 -12.79 -4.27
C SER A 205 11.42 -13.69 -3.11
N LYS A 206 12.11 -13.61 -1.97
CA LYS A 206 11.69 -14.28 -0.72
C LYS A 206 10.58 -13.52 0.02
N SER A 207 10.42 -12.24 -0.27
CA SER A 207 9.41 -11.36 0.34
C SER A 207 8.49 -10.75 -0.73
N ASN A 208 7.25 -10.48 -0.33
CA ASN A 208 6.32 -9.74 -1.17
C ASN A 208 6.77 -8.27 -1.28
N LEU A 209 7.55 -7.98 -2.31
CA LEU A 209 8.10 -6.65 -2.57
C LEU A 209 7.03 -5.57 -2.63
N ILE A 210 5.85 -5.86 -3.21
CA ILE A 210 4.77 -4.88 -3.26
C ILE A 210 4.34 -4.55 -1.83
N GLN A 211 4.04 -5.56 -1.02
CA GLN A 211 3.60 -5.37 0.36
C GLN A 211 4.67 -4.69 1.23
N GLU A 212 5.95 -4.97 0.99
CA GLU A 212 7.08 -4.28 1.64
C GLU A 212 7.12 -2.79 1.28
N MET A 213 6.99 -2.46 -0.01
CA MET A 213 6.95 -1.08 -0.50
C MET A 213 5.71 -0.34 0.03
N LEU A 214 4.56 -1.01 0.09
CA LEU A 214 3.35 -0.46 0.71
C LEU A 214 3.59 -0.17 2.19
N GLY A 215 4.22 -1.07 2.94
CA GLY A 215 4.56 -0.88 4.36
C GLY A 215 5.46 0.34 4.63
N ARG A 216 6.28 0.72 3.64
CA ARG A 216 7.21 1.87 3.69
C ARG A 216 6.58 3.20 3.23
N ALA A 217 5.39 3.19 2.63
CA ALA A 217 4.69 4.37 2.13
C ALA A 217 4.03 5.24 3.23
N LYS A 218 4.81 5.72 4.22
CA LYS A 218 4.34 6.50 5.38
C LYS A 218 4.77 7.98 5.38
#